data_AF-A0A4Q9QSF2-F1
#
_entry.id   AF-A0A4Q9QSF2-F1
#
_cell.length_a   1.000
_cell.length_b   1.000
_cell.length_c   1.000
_cell.angle_alpha   90.00
_cell.angle_beta   90.00
_cell.angle_gamma   90.00
#
_symmetry.space_group_name_H-M   'P 1'
#
loop_
_entity.id
_entity.type
_entity.pdbx_description
1 polymer ?
#
loop_
_entity_poly.entity_id
_entity_poly.type
_entity_poly.pdbx_seq_one_letter_code
_entity_poly.pdbx_strand_id
1 'polypeptide(L)'
;MRTGQVVLILVLAWLAQRILTRGITRLGHRYPQLPGELLVPLRGLTRWLILGSAFMLVLERLGVSAQVLWGALTGFVAVAAIAFFAIWSVLSNLFCALLIFALGPFRIGDCVEVLESADKPGVRGRVLDINLFYTTLEDLTGDAPGTWVQIPNSLFFQKAVRRWRNGDVPAPRKIES
;
A
#
# COMPACT_ATOMS: atom_id res chain seq x y z
N MET A 1 11.57 -46.21 -4.75
CA MET A 1 10.24 -46.18 -5.41
C MET A 1 9.74 -44.77 -5.77
N ARG A 2 10.00 -43.71 -4.98
CA ARG A 2 9.56 -42.32 -5.29
C ARG A 2 10.22 -41.70 -6.53
N THR A 3 11.49 -42.00 -6.80
CA THR A 3 12.25 -41.48 -7.94
C THR A 3 11.80 -42.03 -9.29
N GLY A 4 11.36 -43.30 -9.36
CA GLY A 4 10.84 -43.90 -10.59
C GLY A 4 9.54 -43.24 -11.08
N GLN A 5 8.67 -42.86 -10.15
CA GLN A 5 7.45 -42.10 -10.48
C GLN A 5 7.76 -40.69 -10.96
N VAL A 6 8.82 -40.06 -10.42
CA VAL A 6 9.32 -38.74 -10.86
C VAL A 6 9.77 -38.79 -12.31
N VAL A 7 10.58 -39.78 -12.67
CA VAL A 7 11.06 -39.94 -14.05
C VAL A 7 9.93 -40.28 -15.02
N LEU A 8 9.00 -41.16 -14.63
CA LEU A 8 7.87 -41.54 -15.49
C LEU A 8 6.99 -40.33 -15.87
N ILE A 9 6.75 -39.45 -14.90
CA ILE A 9 5.87 -38.30 -15.13
C ILE A 9 6.61 -37.17 -15.85
N LEU A 10 7.93 -37.01 -15.66
CA LEU A 10 8.75 -36.15 -16.52
C LEU A 10 8.74 -36.62 -17.98
N VAL A 11 8.82 -37.94 -18.21
CA VAL A 11 8.77 -38.53 -19.55
C VAL A 11 7.39 -38.34 -20.18
N LEU A 12 6.30 -38.59 -19.44
CA LEU A 12 4.93 -38.37 -19.92
C LEU A 12 4.66 -36.89 -20.22
N ALA A 13 5.11 -35.98 -19.35
CA ALA A 13 5.01 -34.54 -19.56
C ALA A 13 5.77 -34.08 -20.82
N TRP A 14 7.00 -34.57 -21.00
CA TRP A 14 7.81 -34.28 -22.17
C TRP A 14 7.20 -34.85 -23.46
N LEU A 15 6.62 -36.06 -23.40
CA LEU A 15 5.93 -36.68 -24.54
C LEU A 15 4.68 -35.88 -24.92
N ALA A 16 3.86 -35.51 -23.94
CA ALA A 16 2.65 -34.71 -24.13
C ALA A 16 2.99 -33.33 -24.73
N GLN A 17 4.02 -32.66 -24.19
CA GLN A 17 4.54 -31.40 -24.72
C GLN A 17 4.97 -31.58 -26.18
N ARG A 18 5.72 -32.63 -26.50
CA ARG A 18 6.20 -32.87 -27.87
C ARG A 18 5.06 -33.19 -28.85
N ILE A 19 4.01 -33.87 -28.41
CA ILE A 19 2.82 -34.17 -29.22
C ILE A 19 1.99 -32.90 -29.45
N LEU A 20 1.70 -32.12 -28.40
CA LEU A 20 0.92 -30.88 -28.51
C LEU A 20 1.63 -29.82 -29.35
N THR A 21 2.93 -29.61 -29.13
CA THR A 21 3.69 -28.61 -29.90
C THR A 21 3.74 -29.00 -31.38
N ARG A 22 3.85 -30.31 -31.69
CA ARG A 22 3.78 -30.82 -33.06
C ARG A 22 2.38 -30.72 -33.67
N GLY A 23 1.34 -30.96 -32.87
CA GLY A 23 -0.06 -30.78 -33.29
C GLY A 23 -0.37 -29.34 -33.67
N ILE A 24 0.08 -28.38 -32.86
CA ILE A 24 -0.13 -26.95 -33.10
C ILE A 24 0.67 -26.47 -34.33
N THR A 25 1.89 -26.98 -34.56
CA THR A 25 2.63 -26.70 -35.82
C THR A 25 1.98 -27.33 -37.05
N ARG A 26 1.31 -28.49 -36.91
CA ARG A 26 0.58 -29.13 -38.01
C ARG A 26 -0.75 -28.44 -38.32
N LEU A 27 -1.48 -27.96 -37.30
CA LEU A 27 -2.69 -27.16 -37.51
C LEU A 27 -2.38 -25.78 -38.12
N GLY A 28 -1.25 -25.17 -37.76
CA GLY A 28 -0.80 -23.91 -38.36
C GLY A 28 -0.49 -24.00 -39.86
N HIS A 29 -0.15 -25.19 -40.38
CA HIS A 29 0.02 -25.41 -41.81
C HIS A 29 -1.30 -25.70 -42.56
N ARG A 30 -2.35 -26.13 -41.84
CA ARG A 30 -3.63 -26.54 -42.45
C ARG A 30 -4.65 -25.41 -42.58
N TYR A 31 -4.43 -24.27 -41.92
CA TYR A 31 -5.25 -23.06 -42.03
C TYR A 31 -4.39 -21.81 -42.33
N PRO A 32 -4.08 -21.54 -43.63
CA PRO A 32 -3.32 -20.36 -44.05
C PRO A 32 -4.09 -19.01 -43.96
N GLN A 33 -5.35 -19.04 -43.53
CA GLN A 33 -6.27 -17.90 -43.60
C GLN A 33 -6.45 -17.15 -42.26
N LEU A 34 -5.73 -17.53 -41.21
CA LEU A 34 -5.78 -16.82 -39.93
C LEU A 34 -4.85 -15.59 -39.98
N PRO A 35 -5.37 -14.36 -39.86
CA PRO A 35 -4.56 -13.16 -39.92
C PRO A 35 -3.48 -13.19 -38.82
N GLY A 36 -2.25 -12.86 -39.22
CA GLY A 36 -1.06 -12.97 -38.36
C GLY A 36 -1.15 -12.19 -37.04
N GLU A 37 -2.02 -11.18 -36.96
CA GLU A 37 -2.25 -10.35 -35.76
C GLU A 37 -2.85 -11.13 -34.57
N LEU A 38 -3.63 -12.19 -34.81
CA LEU A 38 -4.19 -13.03 -33.74
C LEU A 38 -3.32 -14.24 -33.41
N LEU A 39 -2.55 -14.74 -34.38
CA LEU A 39 -1.71 -15.93 -34.22
C LEU A 39 -0.47 -15.67 -33.35
N VAL A 40 0.06 -14.45 -33.33
CA VAL A 40 1.21 -14.05 -32.51
C VAL A 40 0.89 -14.05 -31.00
N PRO A 41 -0.17 -13.37 -30.51
CA PRO A 41 -0.55 -13.44 -29.10
C PRO A 41 -1.01 -14.85 -28.70
N LEU A 42 -1.69 -15.58 -29.59
CA LEU A 42 -2.09 -16.97 -29.34
C LEU A 42 -0.88 -17.91 -29.19
N ARG A 43 0.15 -17.78 -30.05
CA ARG A 43 1.43 -18.49 -29.90
C ARG A 43 2.15 -18.11 -28.61
N GLY A 44 2.17 -16.83 -28.26
CA GLY A 44 2.74 -16.34 -27.01
C GLY A 44 2.06 -16.96 -25.79
N LEU A 45 0.73 -16.90 -25.74
CA LEU A 45 -0.09 -17.50 -24.68
C LEU A 45 0.13 -19.00 -24.59
N THR A 46 0.12 -19.70 -25.73
CA THR A 46 0.37 -21.15 -25.77
C THR A 46 1.77 -21.47 -25.26
N ARG A 47 2.79 -20.71 -25.66
CA ARG A 47 4.17 -20.88 -25.19
C ARG A 47 4.27 -20.65 -23.67
N TRP A 48 3.63 -19.60 -23.15
CA TRP A 48 3.58 -19.32 -21.71
C TRP A 48 2.83 -20.38 -20.93
N LEU A 49 1.72 -20.90 -21.45
CA LEU A 49 0.96 -22.00 -20.84
C LEU A 49 1.79 -23.29 -20.80
N ILE A 50 2.48 -23.62 -21.89
CA ILE A 50 3.38 -24.79 -21.94
C ILE A 50 4.56 -24.60 -20.98
N LEU A 51 5.18 -23.43 -20.96
CA LEU A 51 6.30 -23.15 -20.07
C LEU A 51 5.86 -23.19 -18.60
N GLY A 52 4.71 -22.60 -18.26
CA GLY A 52 4.15 -22.59 -16.91
C GLY A 52 3.76 -23.99 -16.42
N SER A 53 3.14 -24.81 -17.29
CA SER A 53 2.78 -26.21 -16.96
C SER A 53 4.01 -27.10 -16.82
N ALA A 54 5.01 -26.98 -17.70
CA ALA A 54 6.28 -27.68 -17.55
C ALA A 54 7.02 -27.27 -16.27
N PHE A 55 7.02 -25.98 -15.94
CA PHE A 55 7.62 -25.45 -14.71
C PHE A 55 6.92 -25.99 -13.45
N MET A 56 5.57 -25.99 -13.42
CA MET A 56 4.80 -26.56 -12.31
C MET A 56 5.09 -28.06 -12.12
N LEU A 57 5.16 -28.82 -13.20
CA LEU A 57 5.46 -30.25 -13.14
C LEU A 57 6.87 -30.52 -12.60
N VAL A 58 7.87 -29.72 -12.97
CA VAL A 58 9.23 -29.83 -12.41
C VAL A 58 9.25 -29.50 -10.92
N LEU A 59 8.56 -28.44 -10.49
CA LEU A 59 8.44 -28.06 -9.08
C LEU A 59 7.80 -29.16 -8.23
N GLU A 60 6.70 -29.74 -8.71
CA GLU A 60 5.99 -30.85 -8.05
C GLU A 60 6.91 -32.05 -7.83
N ARG A 61 7.85 -32.29 -8.77
CA ARG A 61 8.85 -33.36 -8.68
C ARG A 61 10.01 -33.08 -7.75
N LEU A 62 10.36 -31.82 -7.56
CA LEU A 62 11.36 -31.37 -6.58
C LEU A 62 10.81 -31.38 -5.15
N GLY A 63 9.57 -31.84 -4.94
CA GLY A 63 8.89 -31.86 -3.64
C GLY A 63 8.24 -30.52 -3.28
N VAL A 64 8.29 -29.54 -4.18
CA VAL A 64 7.62 -28.25 -4.03
C VAL A 64 6.26 -28.36 -4.72
N SER A 65 5.26 -28.85 -3.99
CA SER A 65 3.90 -28.93 -4.51
C SER A 65 3.33 -27.52 -4.76
N ALA A 66 2.35 -27.41 -5.66
CA ALA A 66 1.59 -26.16 -5.87
C ALA A 66 1.08 -25.58 -4.54
N GLN A 67 0.75 -26.44 -3.58
CA GLN A 67 0.31 -26.07 -2.24
C GLN A 67 1.40 -25.38 -1.41
N VAL A 68 2.66 -25.83 -1.52
CA VAL A 68 3.80 -25.21 -0.82
C VAL A 68 4.10 -23.83 -1.41
N LEU A 69 4.07 -23.70 -2.74
CA LEU A 69 4.27 -22.41 -3.40
C LEU A 69 3.15 -21.42 -3.04
N TRP A 70 1.91 -21.90 -3.04
CA TRP A 70 0.76 -21.12 -2.61
C TRP A 70 0.86 -20.69 -1.14
N GLY A 71 1.25 -21.61 -0.25
CA GLY A 71 1.47 -21.32 1.17
C GLY A 71 2.61 -20.33 1.42
N ALA A 72 3.71 -20.42 0.66
CA ALA A 72 4.81 -19.46 0.76
C ALA A 72 4.40 -18.06 0.28
N LEU A 73 3.66 -17.98 -0.82
CA LEU A 73 3.14 -16.72 -1.35
C LEU A 73 2.16 -16.06 -0.36
N THR A 74 1.17 -16.82 0.13
CA THR A 74 0.20 -16.29 1.10
C THR A 74 0.86 -15.92 2.43
N GLY A 75 1.85 -16.70 2.87
CA GLY A 75 2.66 -16.38 4.05
C GLY A 75 3.43 -15.08 3.87
N PHE A 76 4.11 -14.89 2.72
CA PHE A 76 4.80 -13.65 2.40
C PHE A 76 3.84 -12.45 2.37
N VAL A 77 2.68 -12.61 1.72
CA VAL A 77 1.64 -11.56 1.68
C VAL A 77 1.10 -11.25 3.08
N ALA A 78 0.90 -12.25 3.93
CA ALA A 78 0.46 -12.05 5.31
C ALA A 78 1.48 -11.24 6.12
N VAL A 79 2.77 -11.56 6.01
CA VAL A 79 3.84 -10.80 6.66
C VAL A 79 3.91 -9.38 6.11
N ALA A 80 3.80 -9.22 4.78
CA ALA A 80 3.78 -7.90 4.14
C ALA A 80 2.60 -7.03 4.62
N ALA A 81 1.41 -7.62 4.80
CA ALA A 81 0.25 -6.92 5.33
C ALA A 81 0.47 -6.42 6.76
N ILE A 82 1.08 -7.24 7.63
CA ILE A 82 1.43 -6.84 9.01
C ILE A 82 2.47 -5.71 9.00
N ALA A 83 3.50 -5.81 8.17
CA ALA A 83 4.52 -4.78 8.03
C ALA A 83 3.93 -3.45 7.51
N PHE A 84 3.00 -3.51 6.57
CA PHE A 84 2.29 -2.33 6.06
C PHE A 84 1.48 -1.65 7.16
N PHE A 85 0.79 -2.43 7.99
CA PHE A 85 0.03 -1.89 9.12
C PHE A 85 0.93 -1.16 10.13
N ALA A 86 2.14 -1.67 10.38
CA ALA A 86 3.11 -1.01 11.27
C ALA A 86 3.58 0.36 10.73
N ILE A 87 3.79 0.48 9.41
CA ILE A 87 4.27 1.73 8.78
C ILE A 87 3.13 2.72 8.52
N TRP A 88 1.88 2.28 8.54
CA TRP A 88 0.69 3.09 8.21
C TRP A 88 0.65 4.44 8.94
N SER A 89 0.92 4.45 10.25
CA SER A 89 0.89 5.69 11.05
C SER A 89 1.96 6.69 10.59
N VAL A 90 3.16 6.21 10.29
CA VAL A 90 4.26 7.05 9.78
C VAL A 90 3.90 7.63 8.43
N LEU A 91 3.40 6.79 7.51
CA LEU A 91 3.03 7.23 6.17
C LEU A 91 1.87 8.23 6.20
N SER A 92 0.88 8.01 7.09
CA SER A 92 -0.24 8.93 7.29
C SER A 92 0.24 10.31 7.77
N ASN A 93 1.12 10.36 8.78
CA ASN A 93 1.67 11.64 9.26
C ASN A 93 2.51 12.34 8.19
N LEU A 94 3.34 11.59 7.45
CA LEU A 94 4.14 12.12 6.34
C LEU A 94 3.26 12.72 5.24
N PHE A 95 2.22 12.00 4.83
CA PHE A 95 1.27 12.49 3.83
C PHE A 95 0.52 13.73 4.32
N CYS A 96 0.10 13.76 5.59
CA CYS A 96 -0.54 14.93 6.19
C CYS A 96 0.41 16.14 6.24
N ALA A 97 1.70 15.92 6.53
CA ALA A 97 2.71 16.99 6.45
C ALA A 97 2.81 17.56 5.02
N LEU A 98 2.88 16.69 4.01
CA LEU A 98 2.89 17.10 2.60
C LEU A 98 1.63 17.89 2.23
N LEU A 99 0.45 17.50 2.72
CA LEU A 99 -0.78 18.25 2.51
C LEU A 99 -0.74 19.61 3.20
N ILE A 100 -0.18 19.71 4.41
CA ILE A 100 0.00 20.99 5.10
C ILE A 100 0.90 21.91 4.28
N PHE A 101 2.01 21.40 3.72
CA PHE A 101 2.89 22.19 2.88
C PHE A 101 2.27 22.56 1.52
N ALA A 102 1.58 21.62 0.87
CA ALA A 102 1.04 21.82 -0.48
C ALA A 102 -0.23 22.69 -0.50
N LEU A 103 -1.14 22.48 0.47
CA LEU A 103 -2.42 23.18 0.54
C LEU A 103 -2.35 24.41 1.45
N GLY A 104 -1.35 24.49 2.34
CA GLY A 104 -1.20 25.59 3.30
C GLY A 104 -2.43 25.85 4.18
N PRO A 105 -3.11 24.83 4.74
CA PRO A 105 -4.30 25.03 5.58
C PRO A 105 -4.01 25.93 6.78
N PHE A 106 -2.79 25.84 7.33
CA PHE A 106 -2.21 26.75 8.31
C PHE A 106 -0.72 26.95 8.02
N ARG A 107 -0.16 28.06 8.50
CA ARG A 107 1.27 28.40 8.36
C ARG A 107 1.92 28.54 9.73
N ILE A 108 3.25 28.51 9.75
CA ILE A 108 4.04 28.86 10.94
C ILE A 108 3.62 30.28 11.39
N GLY A 109 3.34 30.42 12.69
CA GLY A 109 2.83 31.63 13.33
C GLY A 109 1.31 31.72 13.44
N ASP A 110 0.53 30.88 12.76
CA ASP A 110 -0.92 30.83 12.95
C ASP A 110 -1.29 30.20 14.30
N CYS A 111 -2.37 30.68 14.92
CA CYS A 111 -2.95 30.06 16.11
C CYS A 111 -3.97 29.00 15.68
N VAL A 112 -3.81 27.78 16.18
CA VAL A 112 -4.69 26.64 15.89
C VAL A 112 -5.15 25.98 17.19
N GLU A 113 -6.39 25.51 17.20
CA GLU A 113 -6.96 24.71 18.29
C GLU A 113 -7.46 23.38 17.72
N VAL A 114 -6.93 22.27 18.24
CA VAL A 114 -7.36 20.93 17.88
C VAL A 114 -8.40 20.47 18.90
N LEU A 115 -9.66 20.35 18.48
CA LEU A 115 -10.76 19.95 19.36
C LEU A 115 -10.73 18.44 19.56
N GLU A 116 -10.69 17.97 20.82
CA GLU A 116 -10.76 16.54 21.12
C GLU A 116 -12.16 15.95 20.94
N SER A 117 -13.19 16.70 21.37
CA SER A 117 -14.62 16.38 21.25
C SER A 117 -15.41 17.68 21.44
N ALA A 118 -16.65 17.72 20.93
CA ALA A 118 -17.49 18.93 20.96
C ALA A 118 -17.64 19.58 22.36
N ASP A 119 -17.49 18.80 23.44
CA ASP A 119 -17.70 19.23 24.82
C ASP A 119 -16.42 19.46 25.65
N LYS A 120 -15.22 19.23 25.10
CA LYS A 120 -13.96 19.43 25.85
C LYS A 120 -13.09 20.52 25.21
N PRO A 121 -12.54 21.46 26.00
CA PRO A 121 -11.60 22.45 25.48
C PRO A 121 -10.42 21.73 24.83
N GLY A 122 -10.17 22.06 23.56
CA GLY A 122 -9.10 21.45 22.78
C GLY A 122 -7.73 21.99 23.19
N VAL A 123 -6.68 21.41 22.62
CA VAL A 123 -5.34 21.98 22.76
C VAL A 123 -5.23 23.16 21.81
N ARG A 124 -5.03 24.36 22.37
CA ARG A 124 -4.82 25.60 21.60
C ARG A 124 -3.35 26.00 21.68
N GLY A 125 -2.78 26.30 20.53
CA GLY A 125 -1.41 26.78 20.48
C GLY A 125 -1.04 27.49 19.19
N ARG A 126 0.09 28.20 19.22
CA ARG A 126 0.67 28.85 18.05
C ARG A 126 1.63 27.88 17.35
N VAL A 127 1.51 27.74 16.04
CA VAL A 127 2.39 26.87 15.23
C VAL A 127 3.81 27.44 15.22
N LEU A 128 4.75 26.72 15.82
CA LEU A 128 6.17 27.07 15.85
C LEU A 128 6.92 26.44 14.68
N ASP A 129 6.71 25.14 14.46
CA ASP A 129 7.40 24.36 13.44
C ASP A 129 6.55 23.17 12.96
N ILE A 130 6.74 22.77 11.71
CA ILE A 130 6.01 21.66 11.07
C ILE A 130 7.05 20.62 10.63
N ASN A 131 7.15 19.53 11.38
CA ASN A 131 7.97 18.38 10.99
C ASN A 131 7.14 17.39 10.13
N LEU A 132 7.79 16.38 9.54
CA LEU A 132 7.10 15.35 8.75
C LEU A 132 6.23 14.43 9.62
N PHE A 133 6.58 14.22 10.89
CA PHE A 133 5.86 13.32 11.79
C PHE A 133 4.87 14.06 12.71
N TYR A 134 5.25 15.25 13.18
CA TYR A 134 4.48 16.05 14.15
C TYR A 134 4.63 17.54 13.87
N THR A 135 3.67 18.33 14.33
CA THR A 135 3.71 19.79 14.35
C THR A 135 3.89 20.26 15.79
N THR A 136 4.83 21.17 16.02
CA THR A 136 5.11 21.74 17.34
C THR A 136 4.29 23.02 17.53
N LEU A 137 3.50 23.03 18.59
CA LEU A 137 2.67 24.15 19.01
C LEU A 137 3.20 24.72 20.33
N GLU A 138 3.21 26.03 20.44
CA GLU A 138 3.37 26.73 21.71
C GLU A 138 2.03 26.73 22.45
N ASP A 139 1.97 26.17 23.65
CA ASP A 139 0.73 26.08 24.44
C ASP A 139 0.26 27.47 24.87
N LEU A 140 -0.99 27.80 24.52
CA LEU A 140 -1.66 29.05 24.90
C LEU A 140 -2.82 28.81 25.89
N THR A 141 -3.10 27.55 26.26
CA THR A 141 -4.21 27.17 27.14
C THR A 141 -3.77 26.95 28.60
N GLY A 142 -2.52 26.50 28.82
CA GLY A 142 -2.05 26.06 30.15
C GLY A 142 -1.64 27.18 31.13
N ASP A 143 -1.75 26.88 32.43
CA ASP A 143 -1.31 27.71 33.58
C ASP A 143 0.21 28.02 33.61
N ALA A 144 1.01 27.35 32.77
CA ALA A 144 2.46 27.54 32.66
C ALA A 144 2.83 28.07 31.27
N PRO A 145 3.12 29.39 31.13
CA PRO A 145 3.52 29.97 29.86
C PRO A 145 4.86 29.37 29.38
N GLY A 146 4.90 28.91 28.12
CA GLY A 146 6.12 28.43 27.47
C GLY A 146 6.24 26.91 27.29
N THR A 147 5.18 26.13 27.54
CA THR A 147 5.20 24.69 27.26
C THR A 147 5.00 24.42 25.77
N TRP A 148 5.71 23.43 25.21
CA TRP A 148 5.55 23.01 23.82
C TRP A 148 4.71 21.73 23.75
N VAL A 149 3.73 21.71 22.85
CA VAL A 149 2.92 20.53 22.55
C VAL A 149 3.25 20.04 21.15
N GLN A 150 3.56 18.75 21.03
CA GLN A 150 3.77 18.10 19.74
C GLN A 150 2.54 17.30 19.35
N ILE A 151 1.92 17.66 18.22
CA ILE A 151 0.73 16.99 17.71
C ILE A 151 1.09 16.23 16.42
N PRO A 152 0.84 14.91 16.33
CA PRO A 152 0.95 14.16 15.09
C PRO A 152 0.18 14.81 13.94
N ASN A 153 0.80 14.92 12.77
CA ASN A 153 0.22 15.65 11.63
C ASN A 153 -1.14 15.08 11.17
N SER A 154 -1.32 13.76 11.31
CA SER A 154 -2.57 13.09 10.97
C SER A 154 -3.76 13.52 11.83
N LEU A 155 -3.53 13.97 13.08
CA LEU A 155 -4.61 14.42 13.96
C LEU A 155 -5.28 15.71 13.47
N PHE A 156 -4.55 16.59 12.78
CA PHE A 156 -5.13 17.83 12.22
C PHE A 156 -6.16 17.57 11.11
N PHE A 157 -6.12 16.39 10.48
CA PHE A 157 -7.08 15.99 9.45
C PHE A 157 -8.15 15.03 9.97
N GLN A 158 -7.92 14.39 11.12
CA GLN A 158 -8.89 13.49 11.75
C GLN A 158 -9.85 14.22 12.70
N LYS A 159 -9.40 15.34 13.29
CA LYS A 159 -10.17 16.15 14.24
C LYS A 159 -10.55 17.49 13.63
N ALA A 160 -11.59 18.12 14.17
CA ALA A 160 -11.93 19.49 13.81
C ALA A 160 -10.85 20.45 14.33
N VAL A 161 -10.37 21.33 13.46
CA VAL A 161 -9.35 22.34 13.79
C VAL A 161 -9.96 23.72 13.64
N ARG A 162 -9.87 24.53 14.70
CA ARG A 162 -10.21 25.96 14.64
C ARG A 162 -8.92 26.75 14.40
N ARG A 163 -8.97 27.71 13.47
CA ARG A 163 -7.83 28.54 13.09
C ARG A 163 -8.16 30.01 13.30
N TRP A 164 -7.22 30.75 13.86
CA TRP A 164 -7.23 32.21 13.89
C TRP A 164 -6.09 32.74 13.06
N ARG A 165 -6.46 33.52 12.04
CA ARG A 165 -5.50 34.22 11.19
C ARG A 165 -5.03 35.45 11.95
N ASN A 166 -3.71 35.68 11.99
CA ASN A 166 -3.03 36.81 12.66
C ASN A 166 -2.69 36.64 14.15
N GLY A 167 -2.69 35.42 14.70
CA GLY A 167 -2.18 35.17 16.05
C GLY A 167 -3.08 35.64 17.21
N ASP A 168 -4.06 36.52 16.93
CA ASP A 168 -5.00 37.00 17.93
C ASP A 168 -6.10 35.96 18.20
N VAL A 169 -6.03 35.35 19.38
CA VAL A 169 -7.18 34.64 19.94
C VAL A 169 -8.18 35.71 20.37
N PRO A 170 -9.38 35.80 19.76
CA PRO A 170 -10.36 36.79 20.15
C PRO A 170 -10.73 36.54 21.62
N ALA A 171 -10.59 37.59 22.45
CA ALA A 171 -10.99 37.55 23.84
C ALA A 171 -12.44 37.04 23.95
N PRO A 172 -12.76 36.15 24.92
CA PRO A 172 -14.11 35.66 25.08
C PRO A 172 -15.05 36.87 25.22
N ARG A 173 -16.05 36.94 24.33
CA ARG A 173 -17.06 38.00 24.37
C ARG A 173 -17.74 37.90 25.74
N LYS A 174 -17.44 38.83 26.65
CA LYS A 174 -18.19 38.98 27.90
C LYS A 174 -19.64 39.22 27.48
N ILE A 175 -20.49 38.22 27.70
CA ILE A 175 -21.92 38.40 27.63
C ILE A 175 -22.24 39.14 28.94
N GLU A 176 -22.26 40.48 28.88
CA GLU A 176 -22.83 41.28 29.94
C GLU A 176 -24.31 40.90 30.03
N SER A 177 -24.66 40.25 31.14
CA SER A 177 -26.01 39.92 31.56
C SER A 177 -26.70 41.13 32.17
#